data_AF-A0AAZ3S281-F1
#
_entry.id   AF-A0AAZ3S281-F1
#
_cell.length_a   1.000
_cell.length_b   1.000
_cell.length_c   1.000
_cell.angle_alpha   90.00
_cell.angle_beta   90.00
_cell.angle_gamma   90.00
#
_symmetry.space_group_name_H-M   'P 1'
#
loop_
_entity.id
_entity.type
_entity.pdbx_description
1 polymer ?
#
loop_
_entity_poly.entity_id
_entity_poly.type
_entity_poly.pdbx_seq_one_letter_code
_entity_poly.pdbx_strand_id
1 'polypeptide(L)'
;MATTTARVTPGTHNPSISAQTVRNRVREAGLRACRPVVRQVLTRHHWQQCCLRAQTHRRWTRQDWQNVHFTDESWFCLTKGDGRIRVYRQRNER
;
A
#
# COMPACT_ATOMS: atom_id res chain seq x y z
N MET A 1 -8.85 -9.12 -10.02
CA MET A 1 -7.80 -8.45 -10.82
C MET A 1 -7.75 -9.01 -12.24
N ALA A 2 -7.01 -10.08 -12.58
CA ALA A 2 -7.01 -10.57 -13.97
C ALA A 2 -8.35 -11.21 -14.39
N THR A 3 -9.00 -11.99 -13.52
CA THR A 3 -10.32 -12.58 -13.78
C THR A 3 -11.42 -11.52 -13.87
N THR A 4 -11.33 -10.48 -13.05
CA THR A 4 -12.26 -9.35 -13.06
C THR A 4 -12.11 -8.54 -14.36
N THR A 5 -10.89 -8.18 -14.75
CA THR A 5 -10.60 -7.50 -16.02
C THR A 5 -11.05 -8.36 -17.20
N ALA A 6 -10.80 -9.67 -17.15
CA ALA A 6 -11.21 -10.60 -18.19
C ALA A 6 -12.72 -10.65 -18.42
N ARG A 7 -13.51 -10.44 -17.36
CA ARG A 7 -14.98 -10.39 -17.45
C ARG A 7 -15.50 -9.07 -18.01
N VAL A 8 -14.77 -7.96 -17.83
CA VAL A 8 -15.22 -6.61 -18.18
C VAL A 8 -14.70 -6.15 -19.55
N THR A 9 -13.58 -6.71 -20.01
CA THR A 9 -13.02 -6.37 -21.34
C THR A 9 -13.75 -7.14 -22.44
N PRO A 10 -14.44 -6.47 -23.38
CA PRO A 10 -15.07 -7.14 -24.52
C PRO A 10 -14.00 -7.68 -25.46
N GLY A 11 -14.13 -8.95 -25.88
CA GLY A 11 -13.27 -9.54 -26.89
C GLY A 11 -13.76 -9.23 -28.30
N THR A 12 -12.82 -9.14 -29.25
CA THR A 12 -13.09 -8.74 -30.64
C THR A 12 -13.83 -9.81 -31.46
N HIS A 13 -13.64 -11.10 -31.11
CA HIS A 13 -14.25 -12.24 -31.81
C HIS A 13 -14.95 -13.23 -30.88
N ASN A 14 -14.64 -13.22 -29.58
CA ASN A 14 -15.27 -14.04 -28.55
C ASN A 14 -15.67 -13.10 -27.40
N PRO A 15 -16.94 -13.10 -26.95
CA PRO A 15 -17.41 -12.17 -25.92
C PRO A 15 -16.69 -12.32 -24.58
N SER A 16 -15.99 -13.45 -24.34
CA SER A 16 -15.19 -13.65 -23.13
C SER A 16 -13.71 -13.81 -23.44
N ILE A 17 -12.88 -12.99 -22.80
CA ILE A 17 -11.43 -13.20 -22.78
C ILE A 17 -11.06 -14.03 -21.54
N SER A 18 -10.02 -14.87 -21.65
CA SER A 18 -9.56 -15.66 -20.51
C SER A 18 -8.70 -14.82 -19.55
N ALA A 19 -8.74 -15.14 -18.26
CA ALA A 19 -7.84 -14.53 -17.27
C ALA A 19 -6.35 -14.79 -17.58
N GLN A 20 -6.04 -15.86 -18.31
CA GLN A 20 -4.68 -16.16 -18.79
C GLN A 20 -4.25 -15.16 -19.85
N THR A 21 -5.11 -14.85 -20.82
CA THR A 21 -4.85 -13.87 -21.87
C THR A 21 -4.54 -12.51 -21.26
N VAL A 22 -5.32 -12.06 -20.27
CA VAL A 22 -5.04 -10.82 -19.54
C VAL A 22 -3.67 -10.87 -18.87
N ARG A 23 -3.33 -11.97 -18.18
CA ARG A 23 -2.01 -12.10 -17.53
C ARG A 23 -0.85 -12.08 -18.52
N ASN A 24 -1.02 -12.68 -19.70
CA ASN A 24 0.00 -12.67 -20.75
C ASN A 24 0.21 -11.23 -21.27
N ARG A 25 -0.87 -10.53 -21.61
CA ARG A 25 -0.81 -9.13 -22.08
C ARG A 25 -0.21 -8.17 -21.04
N VAL A 26 -0.56 -8.33 -19.77
CA VAL A 26 -0.01 -7.53 -18.66
C VAL A 26 1.50 -7.77 -18.51
N ARG A 27 1.96 -9.01 -18.70
CA ARG A 27 3.39 -9.34 -18.70
C ARG A 27 4.12 -8.79 -19.93
N GLU A 28 3.52 -8.89 -21.11
CA GLU A 28 4.03 -8.28 -22.36
C GLU A 28 4.21 -6.77 -22.18
N ALA A 29 3.27 -6.09 -21.51
CA ALA A 29 3.36 -4.68 -21.16
C ALA A 29 4.38 -4.36 -20.05
N GLY A 30 5.15 -5.34 -19.56
CA GLY A 30 6.17 -5.15 -18.53
C GLY A 30 5.64 -4.94 -17.10
N LEU A 31 4.32 -5.10 -16.89
CA LEU A 31 3.69 -4.88 -15.59
C LEU A 31 3.81 -6.11 -14.70
N ARG A 32 4.10 -5.89 -13.42
CA ARG A 32 4.28 -6.94 -12.41
C ARG A 32 3.25 -6.81 -11.30
N ALA A 33 2.78 -7.95 -10.78
CA ALA A 33 1.87 -7.98 -9.65
C ALA A 33 2.60 -7.60 -8.36
N CYS A 34 2.23 -6.46 -7.78
CA CYS A 34 2.79 -5.88 -6.57
C CYS A 34 1.72 -5.74 -5.48
N ARG A 35 2.12 -5.68 -4.21
CA ARG A 35 1.21 -5.23 -3.14
C ARG A 35 1.05 -3.71 -3.25
N PRO A 36 -0.17 -3.15 -3.15
CA PRO A 36 -0.34 -1.71 -3.11
C PRO A 36 0.37 -1.15 -1.88
N VAL A 37 1.04 -0.01 -2.05
CA VAL A 37 1.58 0.75 -0.94
C VAL A 37 0.43 1.49 -0.28
N VAL A 38 0.05 1.08 0.93
CA VAL A 38 -0.95 1.78 1.75
C VAL A 38 -0.18 2.65 2.76
N ARG A 39 -0.31 3.97 2.63
CA ARG A 39 0.30 4.96 3.53
C ARG A 39 -0.69 6.08 3.79
N GLN A 40 -0.64 6.66 4.97
CA GLN A 40 -1.33 7.91 5.25
C GLN A 40 -0.67 9.03 4.44
N VAL A 41 -1.49 9.84 3.77
CA VAL A 41 -1.00 11.03 3.06
C VAL A 41 -0.67 12.07 4.11
N LEU A 42 0.61 12.36 4.29
CA LEU A 42 1.06 13.41 5.21
C LEU A 42 0.89 14.78 4.56
N THR A 43 0.04 15.61 5.16
CA THR A 43 -0.10 17.02 4.78
C THR A 43 1.14 17.80 5.20
N ARG A 44 1.37 18.98 4.60
CA ARG A 44 2.48 19.88 4.99
C ARG A 44 2.47 20.17 6.49
N HIS A 45 1.29 20.32 7.08
CA HIS A 45 1.11 20.55 8.51
C HIS A 45 1.62 19.37 9.35
N HIS A 46 1.30 18.12 8.96
CA HIS A 46 1.81 16.93 9.65
C HIS A 46 3.35 16.90 9.61
N TRP A 47 3.96 17.19 8.46
CA TRP A 47 5.42 17.25 8.35
C TRP A 47 6.03 18.29 9.29
N GLN A 48 5.46 19.49 9.33
CA GLN A 48 5.94 20.56 10.21
C GLN A 48 5.84 20.18 11.69
N GLN A 49 4.71 19.60 12.12
CA GLN A 49 4.54 19.14 13.50
C GLN A 49 5.51 18.01 13.86
N CYS A 50 5.69 17.03 12.98
CA CYS A 50 6.66 15.95 13.18
C CYS A 50 8.10 16.49 13.30
N CYS A 51 8.48 17.43 12.41
CA CYS A 51 9.80 18.07 12.46
C CYS A 51 10.00 18.87 13.74
N LEU A 52 9.02 19.70 14.13
CA LEU A 52 9.09 20.48 15.35
C LEU A 52 9.24 19.56 16.57
N ARG A 53 8.39 18.53 16.67
CA ARG A 53 8.45 17.55 17.75
C ARG A 53 9.80 16.85 17.82
N ALA A 54 10.38 16.47 16.69
CA ALA A 54 11.71 15.86 16.65
C ALA A 54 12.82 16.83 17.09
N GLN A 55 12.72 18.10 16.69
CA GLN A 55 13.69 19.13 17.07
C GLN A 55 13.62 19.48 18.56
N THR A 56 12.41 19.68 19.10
CA THR A 56 12.18 20.01 20.52
C THR A 56 12.77 18.95 21.44
N HIS A 57 12.59 17.67 21.08
CA HIS A 57 13.05 16.55 21.91
C HIS A 57 14.42 16.01 21.47
N ARG A 58 15.14 16.69 20.57
CA ARG A 58 16.41 16.21 20.00
C ARG A 58 17.50 15.97 21.05
N ARG A 59 17.49 16.76 22.13
CA ARG A 59 18.49 16.69 23.22
C ARG A 59 17.99 15.94 24.46
N TRP A 60 16.81 15.34 24.38
CA TRP A 60 16.27 14.59 25.51
C TRP A 60 17.16 13.40 25.86
N THR A 61 17.40 13.27 27.15
CA THR A 61 18.16 12.18 27.74
C THR A 61 17.25 10.99 28.04
N ARG A 62 17.83 9.86 28.43
CA ARG A 62 17.04 8.69 28.83
C ARG A 62 16.11 8.97 30.02
N GLN A 63 16.55 9.82 30.95
CA GLN A 63 15.76 10.19 32.12
C GLN A 63 14.54 11.03 31.74
N ASP A 64 14.66 11.90 30.73
CA ASP A 64 13.54 12.67 30.20
C ASP A 64 12.48 11.74 29.57
N TRP A 65 12.92 10.73 28.80
CA TRP A 65 12.01 9.76 28.20
C TRP A 65 11.32 8.83 29.21
N GLN A 66 11.95 8.56 30.36
CA GLN A 66 11.34 7.75 31.43
C GLN A 66 10.08 8.40 32.02
N ASN A 67 9.99 9.72 31.94
CA ASN A 67 8.84 10.46 32.45
C ASN A 67 7.68 10.52 31.43
N VAL A 68 7.84 9.95 30.23
CA VAL A 68 6.80 9.95 29.19
C VAL A 68 6.02 8.65 29.17
N HIS A 69 4.71 8.76 29.36
CA HIS A 69 3.78 7.66 29.19
C HIS A 69 3.24 7.64 27.77
N PHE A 70 3.59 6.60 27.01
CA PHE A 70 3.02 6.36 25.68
C PHE A 70 1.75 5.52 25.81
N THR A 71 0.69 5.97 25.17
CA THR A 71 -0.60 5.27 25.07
C THR A 71 -1.00 5.19 23.61
N ASP A 72 -1.49 4.03 23.18
CA ASP A 72 -2.04 3.83 21.84
C ASP A 72 -3.08 2.72 21.88
N GLU A 73 -3.97 2.72 20.91
CA GLU A 73 -5.00 1.71 20.74
C GLU A 73 -4.60 0.75 19.62
N SER A 74 -4.73 -0.55 19.87
CA SER A 74 -4.42 -1.58 18.88
C SER A 74 -5.57 -2.55 18.72
N TRP A 75 -5.93 -2.83 17.46
CA TRP A 75 -6.97 -3.78 17.12
C TRP A 75 -6.37 -5.17 16.95
N PHE A 76 -6.89 -6.15 17.70
CA PHE A 76 -6.48 -7.55 17.58
C PHE A 76 -7.54 -8.33 16.82
N CYS A 77 -7.21 -8.82 15.62
CA CYS A 77 -8.11 -9.63 14.81
C CYS A 77 -7.82 -11.13 15.02
N LEU A 78 -8.87 -11.93 15.23
CA LEU A 78 -8.79 -13.40 15.38
C LEU A 78 -8.38 -14.11 14.07
N THR A 79 -8.71 -13.52 12.93
CA THR A 79 -8.29 -13.96 11.61
C THR A 79 -7.72 -12.78 10.84
N LYS A 80 -6.56 -12.97 10.18
CA LYS A 80 -5.97 -11.93 9.33
C LYS A 80 -6.60 -12.00 7.95
N GLY A 81 -7.06 -10.86 7.43
CA GLY A 81 -7.30 -10.71 6.01
C GLY A 81 -6.02 -11.06 5.24
N ASP A 82 -6.12 -11.87 4.20
CA ASP A 82 -4.97 -12.44 3.47
C ASP A 82 -4.11 -11.39 2.73
N GLY A 83 -4.50 -10.11 2.77
CA GLY A 83 -3.80 -9.00 2.11
C GLY A 83 -3.63 -9.23 0.61
N ARG A 84 -4.50 -10.03 -0.02
CA ARG A 84 -4.35 -10.47 -1.42
C ARG A 84 -4.65 -9.40 -2.46
N ILE A 85 -4.92 -8.15 -2.07
CA ILE A 85 -5.04 -7.07 -3.04
C ILE A 85 -3.68 -6.92 -3.75
N ARG A 86 -3.69 -7.15 -5.06
CA ARG A 86 -2.53 -6.98 -5.94
C ARG A 86 -2.85 -5.89 -6.95
N VAL A 87 -1.88 -5.02 -7.19
CA VAL A 87 -1.91 -4.02 -8.27
C VAL A 87 -0.83 -4.37 -9.28
N TYR A 88 -1.02 -4.04 -10.56
CA TYR A 88 -0.02 -4.25 -11.60
C TYR A 88 0.70 -2.94 -11.86
N ARG A 89 2.04 -2.94 -11.78
CA ARG A 89 2.88 -1.74 -11.91
C ARG A 89 4.15 -2.02 -12.70
N GLN A 90 4.73 -0.98 -13.28
CA GLN A 90 6.05 -1.07 -13.88
C GLN A 90 7.14 -1.18 -12.82
N ARG A 91 8.32 -1.62 -13.23
CA ARG A 91 9.50 -1.65 -12.36
C ARG A 91 9.86 -0.22 -11.96
N ASN A 92 10.04 0.01 -10.65
CA ASN A 92 10.38 1.31 -10.03
C ASN A 92 9.25 2.36 -9.96
N GLU A 93 8.03 1.99 -10.31
CA GLU A 93 6.85 2.85 -10.14
C GLU A 93 6.34 2.79 -8.68
N ARG A 94 6.14 3.94 -8.05
CA ARG A 94 5.72 4.06 -6.63
C ARG A 94 4.23 4.34 -6.50
#